data_AF-A0A4D6PTU4-F1
#
_entry.id   AF-A0A4D6PTU4-F1
#
_cell.length_a   1.000
_cell.length_b   1.000
_cell.length_c   1.000
_cell.angle_alpha   90.00
_cell.angle_beta   90.00
_cell.angle_gamma   90.00
#
_symmetry.space_group_name_H-M   'P 1'
#
loop_
_entity.id
_entity.type
_entity.pdbx_description
1 polymer ?
#
loop_
_entity_poly.entity_id
_entity_poly.type
_entity_poly.pdbx_seq_one_letter_code
_entity_poly.pdbx_strand_id
1 'polypeptide(L)'
;MELADCALPLLAGVLPTANPEEAFKDVADAFLVGAMPRKEGMERKDLLAANVRIFKEQGQAMDKVARKDVKVLVVGNPANTNALICSKYAPSIPKENFTAMTRLDQNRAQSQLAAKLGVPVKDVKNVIIW
;
A
#
# COMPACT_ATOMS: atom_id res chain seq x y z
N MET A 1 8.32 11.86 -17.20
CA MET A 1 8.23 13.09 -18.03
C MET A 1 7.13 13.96 -17.49
N GLU A 2 5.88 13.50 -17.42
CA GLU A 2 4.74 14.27 -16.89
C GLU A 2 4.98 14.93 -15.52
N LEU A 3 5.62 14.24 -14.55
CA LEU A 3 5.93 14.83 -13.24
C LEU A 3 6.85 16.07 -13.32
N ALA A 4 7.80 16.09 -14.25
CA ALA A 4 8.69 17.23 -14.46
C ALA A 4 7.95 18.38 -15.15
N ASP A 5 7.05 18.05 -16.08
CA ASP A 5 6.26 19.02 -16.84
C ASP A 5 5.28 19.79 -15.94
N CYS A 6 4.90 19.22 -14.79
CA CYS A 6 4.05 19.90 -13.80
C CYS A 6 4.77 21.01 -12.99
N ALA A 7 6.11 21.13 -13.07
CA ALA A 7 6.91 22.14 -12.35
C ALA A 7 6.53 22.30 -10.85
N LEU A 8 6.30 21.18 -10.17
CA LEU A 8 5.80 21.17 -8.78
C LEU A 8 6.91 21.61 -7.81
N PRO A 9 6.73 22.71 -7.04
CA PRO A 9 7.77 23.23 -6.16
C PRO A 9 8.12 22.30 -4.99
N LEU A 10 7.21 21.38 -4.65
CA LEU A 10 7.43 20.37 -3.60
C LEU A 10 8.20 19.14 -4.11
N LEU A 11 8.34 18.96 -5.42
CA LEU A 11 9.01 17.81 -6.01
C LEU A 11 10.49 18.09 -6.20
N ALA A 12 11.30 17.72 -5.20
CA ALA A 12 12.75 17.92 -5.24
C ALA A 12 13.49 16.94 -6.19
N GLY A 13 12.91 15.77 -6.47
CA GLY A 13 13.53 14.77 -7.36
C GLY A 13 12.66 13.52 -7.56
N VAL A 14 12.97 12.75 -8.59
CA VAL A 14 12.33 11.47 -8.91
C VAL A 14 13.42 10.47 -9.32
N LEU A 15 13.44 9.30 -8.69
CA LEU A 15 14.34 8.19 -9.03
C LEU A 15 13.52 6.98 -9.49
N PRO A 16 13.35 6.75 -10.80
CA PRO A 16 12.79 5.50 -11.29
C PRO A 16 13.85 4.40 -11.24
N THR A 17 13.55 3.27 -10.63
CA THR A 17 14.45 2.11 -10.58
C THR A 17 13.68 0.80 -10.63
N ALA A 18 14.36 -0.26 -11.05
CA ALA A 18 13.89 -1.64 -10.98
C ALA A 18 14.50 -2.41 -9.80
N ASN A 19 15.39 -1.79 -9.01
CA ASN A 19 16.03 -2.39 -7.85
C ASN A 19 15.28 -2.01 -6.55
N PRO A 20 14.69 -2.97 -5.82
CA PRO A 20 13.99 -2.68 -4.57
C PRO A 20 14.85 -2.01 -3.50
N GLU A 21 16.13 -2.36 -3.38
CA GLU A 21 17.01 -1.75 -2.36
C GLU A 21 17.34 -0.30 -2.69
N GLU A 22 17.41 0.08 -3.96
CA GLU A 22 17.56 1.48 -4.36
C GLU A 22 16.26 2.24 -4.15
N ALA A 23 15.11 1.63 -4.49
CA ALA A 23 13.79 2.22 -4.33
C ALA A 23 13.43 2.50 -2.85
N PHE A 24 13.85 1.61 -1.94
CA PHE A 24 13.51 1.71 -0.51
C PHE A 24 14.61 2.33 0.34
N LYS A 25 15.71 2.81 -0.25
CA LYS A 25 16.79 3.41 0.50
C LYS A 25 16.30 4.68 1.23
N ASP A 26 16.45 4.68 2.55
CA ASP A 26 16.15 5.82 3.44
C ASP A 26 14.70 6.35 3.37
N VAL A 27 13.75 5.58 2.82
CA VAL A 27 12.35 6.02 2.69
C VAL A 27 11.68 6.19 4.07
N ALA A 28 10.88 7.24 4.19
CA ALA A 28 10.03 7.51 5.36
C ALA A 28 8.60 6.95 5.18
N ASP A 29 8.11 6.89 3.94
CA ASP A 29 6.79 6.38 3.59
C ASP A 29 6.90 5.45 2.37
N ALA A 30 6.22 4.30 2.42
CA ALA A 30 6.20 3.32 1.35
C ALA A 30 4.77 2.95 0.96
N PHE A 31 4.39 3.27 -0.29
CA PHE A 31 3.09 2.94 -0.88
C PHE A 31 3.22 1.70 -1.78
N LEU A 32 2.88 0.52 -1.26
CA LEU A 32 2.99 -0.74 -1.97
C LEU A 32 1.74 -1.00 -2.81
N VAL A 33 1.71 -0.41 -4.00
CA VAL A 33 0.57 -0.45 -4.93
C VAL A 33 0.62 -1.68 -5.85
N GLY A 34 1.81 -2.05 -6.30
CA GLY A 34 2.01 -3.19 -7.22
C GLY A 34 1.78 -4.53 -6.53
N ALA A 35 0.95 -5.36 -7.14
CA ALA A 35 0.71 -6.76 -6.75
C ALA A 35 0.47 -7.60 -8.00
N MET A 36 0.51 -8.93 -7.87
CA MET A 36 0.24 -9.80 -9.01
C MET A 36 -1.24 -9.68 -9.43
N PRO A 37 -1.54 -9.27 -10.68
CA PRO A 37 -2.91 -9.25 -11.15
C PRO A 37 -3.42 -10.70 -11.30
N ARG A 38 -4.70 -10.91 -10.98
CA ARG A 38 -5.34 -12.20 -11.19
C ARG A 38 -5.42 -12.49 -12.69
N LYS A 39 -4.86 -13.62 -13.12
CA LYS A 39 -4.98 -14.12 -14.50
C LYS A 39 -6.12 -15.13 -14.62
N GLU A 40 -6.65 -15.27 -15.83
CA GLU A 40 -7.62 -16.32 -16.15
C GLU A 40 -7.04 -17.70 -15.77
N GLY A 41 -7.87 -18.56 -15.18
CA GLY A 41 -7.46 -19.88 -14.69
C GLY A 41 -6.70 -19.89 -13.36
N MET A 42 -6.31 -18.75 -12.77
CA MET A 42 -5.69 -18.74 -11.44
C MET A 42 -6.70 -19.02 -10.34
N GLU A 43 -6.36 -20.00 -9.50
CA GLU A 43 -7.01 -20.20 -8.21
C GLU A 43 -6.50 -19.19 -7.17
N ARG A 44 -7.23 -19.07 -6.06
CA ARG A 44 -6.85 -18.18 -4.95
C ARG A 44 -5.48 -18.52 -4.38
N LYS A 45 -5.12 -19.82 -4.34
CA LYS A 45 -3.83 -20.29 -3.82
C LYS A 45 -2.66 -19.82 -4.69
N ASP A 46 -2.84 -19.78 -6.01
CA ASP A 46 -1.79 -19.38 -6.95
C ASP A 46 -1.53 -17.88 -6.85
N LEU A 47 -2.60 -17.09 -6.74
CA LEU A 47 -2.52 -15.66 -6.51
C LEU A 47 -1.80 -15.33 -5.19
N LEU A 48 -2.11 -16.06 -4.12
CA LEU A 48 -1.43 -15.89 -2.84
C LEU A 48 0.06 -16.27 -2.94
N ALA A 49 0.38 -17.41 -3.55
CA ALA A 49 1.76 -17.87 -3.71
C ALA A 49 2.62 -16.87 -4.52
N ALA A 50 2.06 -16.28 -5.58
CA ALA A 50 2.73 -15.25 -6.37
C ALA A 50 3.00 -13.99 -5.54
N ASN A 51 2.00 -13.48 -4.82
CA ASN A 51 2.15 -12.29 -4.00
C ASN A 51 3.09 -12.50 -2.81
N VAL A 52 3.16 -13.70 -2.23
CA VAL A 52 4.13 -14.02 -1.16
C VAL A 52 5.55 -13.72 -1.59
N ARG A 53 5.93 -14.04 -2.84
CA ARG A 53 7.29 -13.77 -3.35
C ARG A 53 7.56 -12.28 -3.43
N ILE A 54 6.62 -11.51 -3.99
CA ILE A 54 6.73 -10.05 -4.17
C ILE A 54 6.87 -9.34 -2.82
N PHE A 55 5.95 -9.60 -1.89
CA PHE A 55 5.92 -8.90 -0.60
C PHE A 55 6.99 -9.38 0.37
N LYS A 56 7.51 -10.61 0.19
CA LYS A 56 8.73 -11.06 0.86
C LYS A 56 9.93 -10.24 0.42
N GLU A 57 10.17 -10.11 -0.89
CA GLU A 57 11.31 -9.37 -1.43
C GLU A 57 11.27 -7.89 -1.02
N GLN A 58 10.10 -7.25 -1.14
CA GLN A 58 9.91 -5.86 -0.70
C GLN A 58 10.13 -5.70 0.81
N GLY A 59 9.61 -6.63 1.62
CA GLY A 59 9.84 -6.64 3.06
C GLY A 59 11.33 -6.72 3.41
N GLN A 60 12.05 -7.66 2.79
CA GLN A 60 13.50 -7.83 3.01
C GLN A 60 14.31 -6.61 2.56
N ALA A 61 13.95 -6.00 1.44
CA ALA A 61 14.61 -4.79 0.96
C ALA A 61 14.40 -3.62 1.94
N MET A 62 13.16 -3.37 2.37
CA MET A 62 12.87 -2.34 3.38
C MET A 62 13.58 -2.64 4.71
N ASP A 63 13.59 -3.90 5.16
CA ASP A 63 14.30 -4.30 6.37
C ASP A 63 15.79 -3.97 6.31
N LYS A 64 16.40 -4.01 5.13
CA LYS A 64 17.81 -3.73 4.95
C LYS A 64 18.11 -2.24 4.85
N VAL A 65 17.32 -1.49 4.07
CA VAL A 65 17.72 -0.14 3.61
C VAL A 65 16.76 0.98 3.97
N ALA A 66 15.53 0.70 4.40
CA ALA A 66 14.59 1.73 4.79
C ALA A 66 14.88 2.23 6.21
N ARG A 67 14.33 3.41 6.52
CA ARG A 67 14.32 3.90 7.89
C ARG A 67 13.51 2.94 8.77
N LYS A 68 13.93 2.75 10.02
CA LYS A 68 13.23 1.84 10.95
C LYS A 68 11.88 2.38 11.42
N ASP A 69 11.64 3.67 11.24
CA ASP A 69 10.37 4.34 11.49
C ASP A 69 9.49 4.48 10.24
N VAL A 70 9.86 3.88 9.10
CA VAL A 70 9.10 3.94 7.84
C VAL A 70 7.64 3.57 8.04
N LYS A 71 6.71 4.31 7.45
CA LYS A 71 5.27 4.00 7.41
C LYS A 71 4.92 3.30 6.10
N VAL A 72 4.35 2.11 6.19
CA VAL A 72 4.07 1.26 5.03
C VAL A 72 2.56 1.13 4.85
N LEU A 73 2.09 1.52 3.66
CA LEU A 73 0.70 1.36 3.23
C LEU A 73 0.62 0.39 2.06
N VAL A 74 0.01 -0.77 2.29
CA VAL A 74 -0.25 -1.76 1.25
C VAL A 74 -1.60 -1.52 0.60
N VAL A 75 -1.58 -1.34 -0.72
CA VAL A 75 -2.75 -1.17 -1.57
C VAL A 75 -2.95 -2.37 -2.49
N GLY A 76 -1.86 -3.01 -2.92
CA GLY A 76 -1.90 -4.17 -3.80
C GLY A 76 -2.63 -5.36 -3.17
N ASN A 77 -3.63 -5.91 -3.87
CA ASN A 77 -4.47 -6.98 -3.33
C ASN A 77 -3.80 -8.37 -3.37
N PRO A 78 -4.09 -9.26 -2.39
CA PRO A 78 -4.93 -9.06 -1.21
C PRO A 78 -4.23 -8.25 -0.10
N ALA A 79 -4.66 -7.00 0.12
CA ALA A 79 -3.87 -5.99 0.84
C ALA A 79 -3.51 -6.40 2.28
N ASN A 80 -4.47 -6.91 3.06
CA ASN A 80 -4.24 -7.33 4.45
C ASN A 80 -3.22 -8.47 4.54
N THR A 81 -3.37 -9.50 3.71
CA THR A 81 -2.43 -10.64 3.68
C THR A 81 -1.04 -10.19 3.21
N ASN A 82 -0.99 -9.31 2.21
CA ASN A 82 0.26 -8.77 1.68
C ASN A 82 1.00 -7.92 2.73
N ALA A 83 0.29 -7.08 3.49
CA ALA A 83 0.86 -6.33 4.63
C ALA A 83 1.39 -7.26 5.72
N LEU A 84 0.65 -8.32 6.06
CA LEU A 84 1.11 -9.34 7.00
C LEU A 84 2.39 -10.04 6.53
N ILE A 85 2.45 -10.44 5.26
CA ILE A 85 3.65 -11.05 4.68
C ILE A 85 4.82 -10.08 4.74
N CYS A 86 4.62 -8.84 4.31
CA CYS A 86 5.66 -7.82 4.27
C CYS A 86 6.26 -7.57 5.66
N SER A 87 5.42 -7.34 6.67
CA SER A 87 5.86 -7.15 8.07
C SER A 87 6.60 -8.36 8.65
N LYS A 88 6.25 -9.59 8.23
CA LYS A 88 6.95 -10.80 8.66
C LYS A 88 8.40 -10.87 8.16
N TYR A 89 8.66 -10.32 6.98
CA TYR A 89 9.99 -10.31 6.37
C TYR A 89 10.78 -9.02 6.62
N ALA A 90 10.24 -8.13 7.46
CA ALA A 90 10.88 -6.90 7.89
C ALA A 90 10.93 -6.78 9.43
N PRO A 91 11.61 -7.70 10.13
CA PRO A 91 11.57 -7.80 11.59
C PRO A 91 12.19 -6.59 12.32
N SER A 92 13.03 -5.79 11.66
CA SER A 92 13.62 -4.59 12.27
C SER A 92 12.68 -3.38 12.27
N ILE A 93 11.55 -3.45 11.57
CA ILE A 93 10.55 -2.38 11.49
C ILE A 93 9.36 -2.75 12.40
N PRO A 94 8.85 -1.83 13.24
CA PRO A 94 7.68 -2.08 14.08
C PRO A 94 6.47 -2.54 13.27
N LYS A 95 5.75 -3.57 13.74
CA LYS A 95 4.64 -4.18 12.98
C LYS A 95 3.48 -3.21 12.79
N GLU A 96 3.27 -2.30 13.73
CA GLU A 96 2.28 -1.22 13.69
C GLU A 96 2.50 -0.22 12.53
N ASN A 97 3.69 -0.22 11.93
CA ASN A 97 3.96 0.60 10.76
C ASN A 97 3.44 -0.01 9.45
N PHE A 98 3.05 -1.29 9.44
CA PHE A 98 2.51 -1.97 8.27
C PHE A 98 0.98 -1.94 8.30
N THR A 99 0.39 -1.22 7.36
CA THR A 99 -1.07 -1.06 7.25
C THR A 99 -1.57 -1.52 5.88
N ALA A 100 -2.84 -1.93 5.83
CA ALA A 100 -3.53 -2.28 4.59
C ALA A 100 -4.67 -1.28 4.35
N MET A 101 -4.84 -0.86 3.10
CA MET A 101 -5.79 0.20 2.77
C MET A 101 -7.24 -0.33 2.68
N THR A 102 -8.06 -0.02 3.68
CA THR A 102 -9.54 -0.18 3.66
C THR A 102 -10.29 1.14 3.41
N ARG A 103 -9.54 2.24 3.27
CA ARG A 103 -10.09 3.61 3.18
C ARG A 103 -10.99 3.81 1.95
N LEU A 104 -10.71 3.14 0.84
CA LEU A 104 -11.56 3.21 -0.35
C LEU A 104 -12.97 2.67 -0.05
N ASP A 105 -13.06 1.54 0.66
CA ASP A 105 -14.34 0.93 1.01
C ASP A 105 -15.08 1.77 2.06
N GLN A 106 -14.36 2.38 3.01
CA GLN A 106 -14.93 3.34 3.94
C GLN A 106 -15.54 4.55 3.21
N ASN A 107 -14.81 5.15 2.25
CA ASN A 107 -15.31 6.28 1.47
C ASN A 107 -16.55 5.89 0.62
N ARG A 108 -16.55 4.68 0.05
CA ARG A 108 -17.71 4.13 -0.67
C ARG A 108 -18.92 3.99 0.25
N ALA A 109 -18.74 3.39 1.42
CA ALA A 109 -19.81 3.24 2.41
C ALA A 109 -20.35 4.60 2.88
N GLN A 110 -19.46 5.55 3.16
CA GLN A 110 -19.84 6.92 3.56
C GLN A 110 -20.67 7.62 2.48
N SER A 111 -20.27 7.50 1.21
CA SER A 111 -21.01 8.06 0.07
C SER A 111 -22.40 7.44 -0.08
N GLN A 112 -22.50 6.11 0.03
CA GLN A 112 -23.78 5.39 -0.07
C GLN A 112 -24.75 5.78 1.06
N LEU A 113 -24.25 5.91 2.29
CA LEU A 113 -25.06 6.36 3.44
C LEU A 113 -25.55 7.80 3.25
N ALA A 114 -24.69 8.71 2.80
CA ALA A 114 -25.05 10.10 2.54
C ALA A 114 -26.16 10.21 1.49
N ALA A 115 -26.02 9.49 0.37
CA ALA A 115 -27.01 9.45 -0.69
C ALA A 115 -28.35 8.87 -0.20
N LYS A 116 -28.33 7.81 0.62
CA LYS A 116 -29.53 7.17 1.15
C LYS A 116 -30.30 8.07 2.13
N LEU A 117 -29.59 8.89 2.91
CA LEU A 117 -30.17 9.78 3.91
C LEU A 117 -30.50 11.18 3.37
N GLY A 118 -30.05 11.52 2.15
CA GLY A 118 -30.24 12.85 1.58
C GLY A 118 -29.46 13.95 2.32
N VAL A 119 -28.32 13.61 2.93
CA VAL A 119 -27.46 14.54 3.69
C VAL A 119 -26.10 14.71 3.03
N PRO A 120 -25.39 15.83 3.26
CA PRO A 120 -24.00 15.99 2.84
C PRO A 120 -23.08 14.90 3.41
N VAL A 121 -22.14 14.39 2.61
CA VAL A 121 -21.21 13.31 3.03
C VAL A 121 -20.36 13.68 4.26
N LYS A 122 -20.05 14.97 4.44
CA LYS A 122 -19.33 15.49 5.61
C LYS A 122 -20.08 15.29 6.95
N ASP A 123 -21.40 15.11 6.89
CA ASP A 123 -22.26 14.92 8.06
C ASP A 123 -22.37 13.42 8.45
N VAL A 124 -21.92 12.52 7.58
CA VAL A 124 -21.78 11.08 7.87
C VAL A 124 -20.45 10.84 8.57
N LYS A 125 -20.48 10.44 9.84
CA LYS A 125 -19.30 10.21 10.69
C LYS A 125 -19.26 8.78 11.21
N ASN A 126 -18.10 8.36 11.70
CA ASN A 126 -17.91 7.06 12.38
C ASN A 126 -18.24 5.84 11.51
N VAL A 127 -17.99 5.92 10.20
CA VAL A 127 -18.08 4.76 9.30
C VAL A 127 -16.88 3.84 9.53
N ILE A 128 -17.14 2.56 9.81
CA ILE A 128 -16.11 1.56 10.11
C ILE A 128 -16.22 0.41 9.11
N ILE A 129 -15.08 0.00 8.57
CA ILE A 129 -14.89 -1.24 7.81
C ILE A 129 -14.02 -2.16 8.67
N TRP A 130 -14.47 -3.39 8.87
CA TRP A 130 -13.76 -4.43 9.63
C TRP A 130 -13.10 -5.43 8.70
#